data_AF-A0A936E9Q3-F1
#
_entry.id   AF-A0A936E9Q3-F1
#
_cell.length_a   1.000
_cell.length_b   1.000
_cell.length_c   1.000
_cell.angle_alpha   90.00
_cell.angle_beta   90.00
_cell.angle_gamma   90.00
#
_symmetry.space_group_name_H-M   'P 1'
#
loop_
_entity.id
_entity.type
_entity.pdbx_description
1 polymer ?
#
loop_
_entity_poly.entity_id
_entity_poly.type
_entity_poly.pdbx_seq_one_letter_code
_entity_poly.pdbx_strand_id
1 'polypeptide(L)'
;MKFFQSIIALSFILIFADFLTAQSVYKTPSGTRYHLETCEHVNNVSTRLTIDEAINEFHLNPCKICKPPVPENAVFLHSGKNKAVGACSTVRCIGLTKDKIRCKRRTRLCNRYCFQHNPDK
;
A
#
# COMPACT_ATOMS: atom_id res chain seq x y z
N MET A 1 -32.48 -9.49 -46.67
CA MET A 1 -32.11 -8.29 -45.88
C MET A 1 -31.70 -8.61 -44.44
N LYS A 2 -32.38 -9.52 -43.73
CA LYS A 2 -32.02 -9.90 -42.35
C LYS A 2 -30.61 -10.52 -42.19
N PHE A 3 -30.19 -11.36 -43.15
CA PHE A 3 -28.86 -11.99 -43.12
C PHE A 3 -27.70 -10.97 -43.25
N PHE A 4 -27.86 -9.98 -44.14
CA PHE A 4 -26.90 -8.88 -44.30
C PHE A 4 -26.85 -7.99 -43.05
N GLN A 5 -28.00 -7.73 -42.41
CA GLN A 5 -28.04 -7.00 -41.14
C GLN A 5 -27.34 -7.77 -40.00
N SER A 6 -27.47 -9.10 -39.95
CA SER A 6 -26.75 -9.93 -38.98
C SER A 6 -25.23 -9.92 -39.18
N ILE A 7 -24.75 -9.91 -40.43
CA ILE A 7 -23.31 -9.81 -40.73
C ILE A 7 -22.76 -8.45 -40.31
N ILE A 8 -23.49 -7.36 -40.59
CA ILE A 8 -23.09 -6.00 -40.20
C ILE A 8 -23.03 -5.89 -38.67
N ALA A 9 -24.05 -6.40 -37.96
CA ALA A 9 -24.05 -6.41 -36.50
C ALA A 9 -22.87 -7.23 -35.91
N LEU A 10 -22.56 -8.39 -36.48
CA LEU A 10 -21.43 -9.22 -36.06
C LEU A 10 -20.09 -8.51 -36.29
N SER A 11 -19.93 -7.84 -37.43
CA SER A 11 -18.71 -7.07 -37.73
C SER A 11 -18.51 -5.88 -36.78
N PHE A 12 -19.60 -5.20 -36.38
CA PHE A 12 -19.54 -4.08 -35.45
C PHE A 12 -19.12 -4.51 -34.03
N ILE A 13 -19.55 -5.70 -33.60
CA ILE A 13 -19.17 -6.28 -32.30
C ILE A 13 -17.68 -6.66 -32.28
N LEU A 14 -17.16 -7.20 -33.37
CA LEU A 14 -15.73 -7.57 -33.48
C LEU A 14 -14.82 -6.34 -33.44
N ILE A 15 -15.23 -5.21 -34.03
CA ILE A 15 -14.44 -3.97 -34.05
C ILE A 15 -14.43 -3.28 -32.67
N PHE A 16 -15.47 -3.45 -31.85
CA PHE A 16 -15.56 -2.81 -30.53
C PHE A 16 -14.75 -3.53 -29.43
N ALA A 17 -14.34 -4.77 -29.65
CA ALA A 17 -13.62 -5.57 -28.65
C ALA A 17 -12.21 -5.03 -28.34
N ASP A 18 -11.61 -4.26 -29.25
CA ASP A 18 -10.21 -3.81 -29.13
C ASP A 18 -10.02 -2.55 -28.26
N PHE A 19 -11.11 -1.93 -27.77
CA PHE A 19 -11.03 -0.69 -26.98
C PHE A 19 -10.84 -0.90 -25.46
N LEU A 20 -10.51 -2.11 -25.03
CA LEU A 20 -10.22 -2.40 -23.62
C LEU A 20 -8.82 -1.89 -23.24
N THR A 21 -8.72 -0.61 -22.85
CA THR A 21 -7.48 -0.06 -22.30
C THR A 21 -7.28 -0.54 -20.86
N ALA A 22 -6.23 -1.32 -20.61
CA ALA A 22 -5.82 -1.67 -19.26
C ALA A 22 -5.30 -0.43 -18.51
N GLN A 23 -5.69 -0.27 -17.24
CA GLN A 23 -5.21 0.83 -16.40
C GLN A 23 -3.74 0.64 -16.04
N SER A 24 -2.92 1.65 -16.30
CA SER A 24 -1.49 1.63 -15.97
C SER A 24 -1.19 2.36 -14.66
N VAL A 25 -0.27 1.81 -13.88
CA VAL A 25 0.25 2.37 -12.63
C VAL A 25 1.78 2.49 -12.69
N TYR A 26 2.36 3.17 -11.71
CA TYR A 26 3.80 3.49 -11.70
C TYR A 26 4.48 2.98 -10.44
N LYS A 27 5.69 2.44 -10.61
CA LYS A 27 6.59 2.00 -9.54
C LYS A 27 7.80 2.93 -9.50
N THR A 28 8.12 3.41 -8.30
CA THR A 28 9.33 4.22 -8.07
C THR A 28 10.52 3.30 -7.73
N PRO A 29 11.78 3.69 -8.04
CA PRO A 29 12.96 2.84 -7.78
C PRO A 29 13.12 2.41 -6.32
N SER A 30 12.71 3.26 -5.38
CA SER A 30 12.87 3.03 -3.93
C SER A 30 11.57 2.57 -3.25
N GLY A 31 10.48 2.38 -4.01
CA GLY A 31 9.14 2.22 -3.46
C GLY A 31 8.72 0.77 -3.22
N THR A 32 8.05 0.54 -2.08
CA THR A 32 7.26 -0.68 -1.81
C THR A 32 5.79 -0.51 -2.23
N ARG A 33 5.50 0.54 -3.01
CA ARG A 33 4.15 0.94 -3.39
C ARG A 33 4.05 1.27 -4.87
N TYR A 34 2.86 1.07 -5.42
CA TYR A 34 2.50 1.54 -6.76
C TYR A 34 1.65 2.80 -6.67
N HIS A 35 1.68 3.59 -7.74
CA HIS A 35 1.22 4.98 -7.77
C HIS A 35 0.40 5.28 -9.04
N LEU A 36 -0.43 6.32 -8.98
CA LEU A 36 -1.01 6.96 -10.17
C LEU A 36 0.04 7.85 -10.83
N GLU A 37 -0.10 8.11 -12.13
CA GLU A 37 0.76 9.05 -12.88
C GLU A 37 0.85 10.43 -12.23
N THR A 38 -0.27 10.90 -11.65
CA THR A 38 -0.39 12.20 -10.99
C THR A 38 0.18 12.25 -9.58
N CYS A 39 0.76 11.16 -9.06
CA CYS A 39 1.32 11.14 -7.72
C CYS A 39 2.66 11.88 -7.69
N GLU A 40 2.85 12.74 -6.70
CA GLU A 40 4.11 13.49 -6.47
C GLU A 40 5.38 12.61 -6.40
N HIS A 41 5.23 11.34 -6.02
CA HIS A 41 6.34 10.41 -5.94
C HIS A 41 6.78 9.87 -7.31
N VAL A 42 5.94 10.00 -8.33
CA VAL A 42 6.22 9.55 -9.70
C VAL A 42 7.07 10.59 -10.39
N ASN A 43 8.19 10.13 -10.93
CA ASN A 43 9.19 10.93 -11.63
C ASN A 43 9.65 10.22 -12.89
N ASN A 44 10.55 10.86 -13.65
CA ASN A 44 11.08 10.34 -14.91
C ASN A 44 11.83 9.01 -14.82
N VAL A 45 12.17 8.54 -13.61
CA VAL A 45 12.81 7.23 -13.37
C VAL A 45 11.81 6.16 -12.91
N SER A 46 10.53 6.50 -12.85
CA SER A 46 9.47 5.56 -12.48
C SER A 46 9.12 4.64 -13.65
N THR A 47 8.90 3.37 -13.36
CA THR A 47 8.52 2.36 -14.35
C THR A 47 6.99 2.30 -14.44
N ARG A 48 6.45 2.28 -15.66
CA ARG A 48 5.02 2.04 -15.92
C ARG A 48 4.76 0.53 -15.99
N LEU A 49 3.70 0.07 -15.34
CA LEU A 49 3.30 -1.34 -15.27
C LEU A 49 1.78 -1.46 -15.14
N THR A 50 1.26 -2.67 -15.29
CA THR A 50 -0.14 -2.97 -15.00
C THR A 50 -0.38 -3.13 -13.50
N ILE A 51 -1.64 -3.03 -13.07
CA ILE A 51 -2.02 -3.26 -11.67
C ILE A 51 -1.70 -4.70 -11.25
N ASP A 52 -1.85 -5.66 -12.17
CA ASP A 52 -1.58 -7.07 -11.90
C ASP A 52 -0.09 -7.32 -11.65
N GLU A 53 0.78 -6.79 -12.52
CA GLU A 53 2.23 -6.82 -12.34
C GLU A 53 2.65 -6.18 -11.00
N ALA A 54 2.06 -5.02 -10.65
CA ALA A 54 2.37 -4.34 -9.39
C ALA A 54 2.16 -5.24 -8.17
N ILE A 55 1.06 -6.00 -8.17
CA ILE A 55 0.61 -6.77 -7.00
C ILE A 55 1.19 -8.18 -6.99
N ASN A 56 1.11 -8.89 -8.12
CA ASN A 56 1.44 -10.30 -8.20
C ASN A 56 2.92 -10.53 -8.45
N GLU A 57 3.57 -9.69 -9.27
CA GLU A 57 5.00 -9.85 -9.58
C GLU A 57 5.90 -9.04 -8.64
N PHE A 58 5.52 -7.79 -8.37
CA PHE A 58 6.34 -6.89 -7.56
C PHE A 58 5.90 -6.77 -6.10
N HIS A 59 4.78 -7.39 -5.71
CA HIS A 59 4.26 -7.39 -4.34
C HIS A 59 4.16 -5.98 -3.72
N LEU A 60 3.77 -5.01 -4.54
CA LEU A 60 3.65 -3.61 -4.14
C LEU A 60 2.29 -3.36 -3.49
N ASN A 61 2.28 -2.48 -2.49
CA ASN A 61 1.05 -2.02 -1.86
C ASN A 61 0.52 -0.75 -2.55
N PRO A 62 -0.79 -0.47 -2.51
CA PRO A 62 -1.32 0.79 -3.02
C PRO A 62 -0.76 1.98 -2.24
N CYS A 63 -0.42 3.05 -2.95
CA CYS A 63 0.00 4.29 -2.32
C CYS A 63 -1.15 4.90 -1.47
N LYS A 64 -0.87 5.15 -0.18
CA LYS A 64 -1.84 5.76 0.75
C LYS A 64 -2.22 7.20 0.40
N ILE A 65 -1.39 7.90 -0.38
CA ILE A 65 -1.58 9.32 -0.72
C ILE A 65 -2.45 9.43 -1.98
N CYS A 66 -2.01 8.85 -3.10
CA CYS A 66 -2.75 8.95 -4.36
C CYS A 66 -3.87 7.91 -4.51
N LYS A 67 -3.95 6.92 -3.61
CA LYS A 67 -5.02 5.91 -3.54
C LYS A 67 -5.37 5.30 -4.92
N PRO A 68 -4.39 4.65 -5.57
CA PRO A 68 -4.62 4.04 -6.88
C PRO A 68 -5.66 2.90 -6.77
N PRO A 69 -6.30 2.53 -7.89
CA PRO A 69 -7.28 1.45 -7.92
C PRO A 69 -6.68 0.14 -7.42
N VAL A 70 -7.53 -0.63 -6.74
CA VAL A 70 -7.22 -1.90 -6.10
C VAL A 70 -8.18 -2.94 -6.69
N PRO A 71 -7.68 -4.08 -7.20
CA PRO A 71 -8.56 -5.18 -7.59
C PRO A 71 -9.33 -5.68 -6.37
N GLU A 72 -10.61 -5.99 -6.51
CA GLU A 72 -11.45 -6.49 -5.40
C GLU A 72 -10.89 -7.76 -4.76
N ASN A 73 -10.20 -8.59 -5.55
CA ASN A 73 -9.59 -9.85 -5.11
C ASN A 73 -8.15 -9.69 -4.59
N ALA A 74 -7.59 -8.48 -4.58
CA ALA A 74 -6.23 -8.27 -4.13
C ALA A 74 -6.14 -8.39 -2.60
N VAL A 75 -5.55 -9.48 -2.14
CA VAL A 75 -5.27 -9.71 -0.71
C VAL A 75 -4.00 -8.95 -0.34
N PHE A 76 -4.17 -7.69 0.04
CA PHE A 76 -3.07 -6.96 0.69
C PHE A 76 -2.97 -7.44 2.13
N LEU A 77 -1.91 -8.19 2.42
CA LEU A 77 -1.49 -8.42 3.79
C LEU A 77 -1.17 -7.05 4.39
N HIS A 78 -2.13 -6.48 5.12
CA HIS A 78 -1.87 -5.43 6.09
C HIS A 78 -0.95 -6.00 7.16
N SER A 79 0.34 -6.18 6.84
CA SER A 79 1.40 -6.52 7.78
C SER A 79 1.81 -5.25 8.52
N GLY A 80 0.82 -4.57 9.08
CA GLY A 80 1.02 -3.84 10.31
C GLY A 80 0.39 -4.71 11.36
N LYS A 81 1.14 -5.64 11.97
CA LYS A 81 0.78 -6.09 13.31
C LYS A 81 0.56 -4.80 14.09
N ASN A 82 -0.68 -4.49 14.46
CA ASN A 82 -0.96 -3.39 15.36
C ASN A 82 -0.24 -3.75 16.67
N LYS A 83 1.03 -3.34 16.80
CA LYS A 83 1.79 -3.40 18.05
C LYS A 83 1.26 -2.35 19.02
N ALA A 84 -0.05 -2.14 19.04
CA ALA A 84 -0.69 -1.30 20.01
C ALA A 84 -0.60 -2.06 21.33
N VAL A 85 0.43 -1.76 22.11
CA VAL A 85 0.66 -2.34 23.45
C VAL A 85 -0.42 -1.94 24.47
N GLY A 86 -1.53 -1.31 24.04
CA GLY A 86 -2.61 -0.87 24.92
C GLY A 86 -2.20 0.24 25.91
N ALA A 87 -3.21 0.81 26.57
CA ALA A 87 -3.03 1.72 27.69
C ALA A 87 -3.30 0.98 29.01
N CYS A 88 -2.36 1.09 29.94
CA CYS A 88 -2.39 0.51 31.28
C CYS A 88 -2.23 1.59 32.35
N SER A 89 -2.28 1.18 33.62
CA SER A 89 -1.99 2.04 34.77
C SER A 89 -0.65 2.74 34.61
N THR A 90 -0.58 4.01 35.02
CA THR A 90 0.64 4.82 34.93
C THR A 90 1.75 4.23 35.80
N VAL A 91 2.80 3.68 35.17
CA VAL A 91 3.97 3.09 35.85
C VAL A 91 5.26 3.82 35.49
N ARG A 92 6.31 3.66 36.30
CA ARG A 92 7.65 4.18 35.98
C ARG A 92 8.29 3.32 34.89
N CYS A 93 8.94 3.97 33.93
CA CYS A 93 9.65 3.31 32.83
C CYS A 93 10.71 2.33 33.33
N ILE A 94 10.81 1.17 32.67
CA ILE A 94 11.80 0.15 33.01
C ILE A 94 13.16 0.27 32.30
N GLY A 95 13.30 1.17 31.34
CA GLY A 95 14.56 1.39 30.61
C GLY A 95 15.67 2.03 31.44
N LEU A 96 16.90 1.84 30.98
CA LEU A 96 18.11 2.47 31.51
C LEU A 96 18.61 3.54 30.52
N THR A 97 19.18 4.63 31.03
CA THR A 97 19.87 5.62 30.20
C THR A 97 21.19 5.07 29.65
N LYS A 98 21.84 5.83 28.75
CA LYS A 98 23.19 5.50 28.26
C LYS A 98 24.20 5.32 29.42
N ASP A 99 24.05 6.12 30.47
CA ASP A 99 24.86 6.06 31.70
C ASP A 99 24.43 4.93 32.66
N LYS A 100 23.58 4.00 32.20
CA LYS A 100 23.06 2.84 32.94
C LYS A 100 22.20 3.19 34.18
N ILE A 101 21.69 4.42 34.26
CA ILE A 101 20.81 4.85 35.35
C ILE A 101 19.34 4.57 35.00
N ARG A 102 18.54 4.21 36.01
CA ARG A 102 17.10 3.94 35.82
C ARG A 102 16.33 5.18 35.34
N CYS A 103 15.59 5.03 34.25
CA CYS A 103 14.74 6.09 33.70
C CYS A 103 13.75 6.63 34.74
N LYS A 104 13.63 7.96 34.83
CA LYS A 104 12.70 8.65 35.75
C LYS A 104 11.31 8.89 35.15
N ARG A 105 11.14 8.71 33.84
CA ARG A 105 9.87 8.99 33.15
C ARG A 105 8.79 7.98 33.52
N ARG A 106 7.53 8.44 33.59
CA ARG A 106 6.35 7.58 33.70
C ARG A 106 5.77 7.27 32.31
N THR A 107 5.06 6.15 32.21
CA THR A 107 4.40 5.68 30.98
C THR A 107 3.07 5.03 31.32
N ARG A 108 2.12 5.15 30.38
CA ARG A 108 0.85 4.42 30.39
C ARG A 108 0.86 3.24 29.42
N LEU A 109 1.97 2.98 28.73
CA LEU A 109 2.08 1.83 27.83
C LEU A 109 2.18 0.54 28.66
N CYS A 110 1.42 -0.49 28.29
CA CYS A 110 1.45 -1.76 29.05
C CYS A 110 2.80 -2.47 28.98
N ASN A 111 3.63 -2.18 27.96
CA ASN A 111 5.01 -2.69 27.90
C ASN A 111 5.96 -2.03 28.92
N ARG A 112 5.48 -1.07 29.73
CA ARG A 112 6.23 -0.40 30.82
C ARG A 112 7.48 0.36 30.36
N TYR A 113 7.64 0.63 29.07
CA TYR A 113 8.68 1.52 28.54
C TYR A 113 8.13 2.92 28.22
N CYS A 114 8.94 3.95 28.38
CA CYS A 114 8.61 5.29 27.90
C CYS A 114 8.93 5.40 26.40
N PHE A 115 8.49 6.47 25.75
CA PHE A 115 8.67 6.65 24.31
C PHE A 115 10.15 6.70 23.84
N GLN A 116 11.12 6.93 24.73
CA GLN A 116 12.56 6.88 24.40
C GLN A 116 13.19 5.51 24.55
N HIS A 117 12.57 4.63 25.34
CA HIS A 117 13.07 3.28 25.61
C HIS A 117 12.12 2.21 25.05
N ASN A 118 11.14 2.58 24.23
CA ASN A 118 10.15 1.66 23.71
C ASN A 118 10.81 0.77 22.63
N PRO A 119 10.96 -0.55 22.85
CA PRO A 119 11.62 -1.45 21.89
C PRO A 119 10.78 -1.72 20.65
N ASP A 120 9.47 -1.44 20.72
CA ASP A 120 8.54 -1.71 19.64
C ASP A 120 8.47 -0.59 18.58
N LYS A 121 9.14 0.54 18.86
CA LYS A 121 9.10 1.77 18.06
C LYS A 121 10.42 1.98 17.32
#